data_AF-A0A851TCC7-F1
#
_entry.id   AF-A0A851TCC7-F1
#
_cell.length_a   1.000
_cell.length_b   1.000
_cell.length_c   1.000
_cell.angle_alpha   90.00
_cell.angle_beta   90.00
_cell.angle_gamma   90.00
#
_symmetry.space_group_name_H-M   'P 1'
#
loop_
_entity.id
_entity.type
_entity.pdbx_description
1 polymer ?
#
loop_
_entity_poly.entity_id
_entity_poly.type
_entity_poly.pdbx_seq_one_letter_code
_entity_poly.pdbx_strand_id
1 'polypeptide(L)'
;RSSLLSRSQQIHLNSDLKTYLLQNCSGEPCMLSARQWVKDHAVAYIDRELSSSSVTTSDAMQADDSIFTRLWIYSHHIYNKQKRKNIIDWAKELSLSGFCMPGKPGVVCVEGLQNSCEEFWSRIRRLTWKRILIRHREDISLKGRACDEIQKLRKFSTLEEKCFDAHGSRGNHMDLGQLYHFLEEKGCADIFQMYFGVEGH
;
A
#
# COMPACT_ATOMS: atom_id res chain seq x y z
N ARG A 1 -10.48 -7.01 9.05
CA ARG A 1 -10.08 -5.59 8.89
C ARG A 1 -11.28 -4.85 8.37
N SER A 2 -11.88 -3.98 9.18
CA SER A 2 -13.06 -3.21 8.80
C SER A 2 -12.64 -2.00 7.96
N SER A 3 -13.41 -1.65 6.94
CA SER A 3 -13.24 -0.46 6.10
C SER A 3 -13.71 0.83 6.77
N LEU A 4 -14.24 0.74 8.00
CA LEU A 4 -14.89 1.85 8.72
C LEU A 4 -14.04 2.49 9.83
N LEU A 5 -12.83 1.98 10.08
CA LEU A 5 -11.96 2.46 11.16
C LEU A 5 -10.62 2.90 10.60
N SER A 6 -10.25 4.16 10.82
CA SER A 6 -8.92 4.68 10.51
C SER A 6 -7.84 3.95 11.30
N ARG A 7 -6.58 4.02 10.85
CA ARG A 7 -5.46 3.33 11.50
C ARG A 7 -5.23 3.81 12.94
N SER A 8 -5.48 5.08 13.23
CA SER A 8 -5.39 5.65 14.59
C SER A 8 -6.50 5.13 15.50
N GLN A 9 -7.75 5.04 15.02
CA GLN A 9 -8.86 4.43 15.76
C GLN A 9 -8.65 2.93 15.98
N GLN A 10 -8.09 2.22 15.00
CA GLN A 10 -7.73 0.80 15.16
C GLN A 10 -6.66 0.62 16.24
N ILE A 11 -5.63 1.47 16.27
CA ILE A 11 -4.60 1.44 17.31
C ILE A 11 -5.21 1.70 18.69
N HIS A 12 -6.10 2.70 18.80
CA HIS A 12 -6.79 3.03 20.04
C HIS A 12 -7.68 1.88 20.52
N LEU A 13 -8.57 1.38 19.66
CA LEU A 13 -9.45 0.24 19.94
C LEU A 13 -8.65 -1.01 20.33
N ASN A 14 -7.52 -1.28 19.67
CA ASN A 14 -6.67 -2.41 20.02
C ASN A 14 -5.97 -2.21 21.38
N SER A 15 -5.59 -0.98 21.71
CA SER A 15 -4.99 -0.64 23.02
C SER A 15 -6.00 -0.84 24.16
N ASP A 16 -7.23 -0.35 23.97
CA ASP A 16 -8.29 -0.45 24.98
C ASP A 16 -8.76 -1.90 25.15
N LEU A 17 -8.92 -2.63 24.05
CA LEU A 17 -9.23 -4.06 24.08
C LEU A 17 -8.13 -4.84 24.82
N LYS A 18 -6.84 -4.53 24.57
CA LYS A 18 -5.72 -5.18 25.25
C LYS A 18 -5.72 -4.87 26.74
N THR A 19 -6.03 -3.64 27.13
CA THR A 19 -6.14 -3.23 28.54
C THR A 19 -7.29 -3.96 29.24
N TYR A 20 -8.47 -4.01 28.60
CA TYR A 20 -9.63 -4.74 29.10
C TYR A 20 -9.32 -6.22 29.31
N LEU A 21 -8.68 -6.87 28.33
CA LEU A 21 -8.30 -8.28 28.45
C LEU A 21 -7.28 -8.51 29.56
N LEU A 22 -6.28 -7.64 29.72
CA LEU A 22 -5.30 -7.78 30.81
C LEU A 22 -5.92 -7.62 32.20
N GLN A 23 -6.96 -6.80 32.33
CA GLN A 23 -7.63 -6.55 33.62
C GLN A 23 -8.69 -7.61 33.96
N ASN A 24 -9.36 -8.17 32.97
CA ASN A 24 -10.53 -9.04 33.18
C ASN A 24 -10.28 -10.51 32.84
N CYS A 25 -9.10 -10.86 32.34
CA CYS A 25 -8.77 -12.21 31.88
C CYS A 25 -7.46 -12.72 32.48
N SER A 26 -7.49 -13.04 33.77
CA SER A 26 -6.39 -13.75 34.42
C SER A 26 -6.56 -15.28 34.26
N GLY A 27 -6.02 -15.82 33.17
CA GLY A 27 -5.76 -17.26 33.03
C GLY A 27 -6.87 -18.11 32.39
N GLU A 28 -7.97 -17.54 31.91
CA GLU A 28 -9.07 -18.27 31.25
C GLU A 28 -9.30 -17.85 29.77
N PRO A 29 -9.95 -18.70 28.94
CA PRO A 29 -10.26 -18.39 27.54
C PRO A 29 -11.27 -17.24 27.39
N CYS A 30 -10.78 -16.03 27.13
CA CYS A 30 -11.60 -14.81 27.07
C CYS A 30 -12.18 -14.42 25.70
N MET A 31 -12.27 -15.36 24.77
CA MET A 31 -12.72 -15.05 23.40
C MET A 31 -14.13 -14.46 23.34
N LEU A 32 -15.04 -14.91 24.21
CA LEU A 32 -16.41 -14.39 24.27
C LEU A 32 -16.45 -12.97 24.86
N SER A 33 -15.72 -12.73 25.94
CA SER A 33 -15.59 -11.40 26.56
C SER A 33 -14.97 -10.39 25.61
N ALA A 34 -13.91 -10.78 24.87
CA ALA A 34 -13.30 -9.95 23.84
C ALA A 34 -14.29 -9.57 22.75
N ARG A 35 -15.07 -10.54 22.26
CA ARG A 35 -16.09 -10.31 21.21
C ARG A 35 -17.19 -9.39 21.70
N GLN A 36 -17.65 -9.57 22.94
CA GLN A 36 -18.71 -8.77 23.52
C GLN A 36 -18.25 -7.33 23.74
N TRP A 37 -17.05 -7.15 24.31
CA TRP A 37 -16.46 -5.83 24.51
C TRP A 37 -16.32 -5.05 23.20
N VAL A 38 -15.82 -5.70 22.13
CA VAL A 38 -15.72 -5.07 20.81
C VAL A 38 -17.08 -4.64 20.27
N LYS A 39 -18.15 -5.44 20.45
CA LYS A 39 -19.49 -5.05 20.01
C LYS A 39 -20.00 -3.82 20.76
N ASP A 40 -19.79 -3.77 22.06
CA ASP A 40 -20.32 -2.72 22.92
C ASP A 40 -19.57 -1.39 22.74
N HIS A 41 -18.29 -1.44 22.38
CA HIS A 41 -17.44 -0.24 22.27
C HIS A 41 -17.19 0.19 20.81
N ALA A 42 -17.40 -0.67 19.81
CA ALA A 42 -17.08 -0.35 18.41
C ALA A 42 -17.81 0.88 17.87
N VAL A 43 -19.06 1.14 18.30
CA VAL A 43 -19.86 2.26 17.79
C VAL A 43 -19.21 3.60 18.12
N ALA A 44 -18.61 3.76 19.30
CA ALA A 44 -17.94 4.99 19.71
C ALA A 44 -16.72 5.35 18.83
N TYR A 45 -16.08 4.36 18.21
CA TYR A 45 -14.94 4.58 17.31
C TYR A 45 -15.37 4.78 15.85
N ILE A 46 -16.58 4.34 15.48
CA ILE A 46 -17.15 4.50 14.12
C ILE A 46 -17.82 5.88 13.98
N ASP A 47 -18.52 6.36 15.01
CA ASP A 47 -19.29 7.62 14.94
C ASP A 47 -18.41 8.88 14.85
N ARG A 48 -17.13 8.76 15.21
CA ARG A 48 -16.15 9.86 15.09
C ARG A 48 -15.85 10.27 13.64
N GLU A 49 -16.20 9.43 12.66
CA GLU A 49 -16.13 9.77 11.22
C GLU A 49 -17.34 10.60 10.76
N LEU A 50 -18.50 10.45 11.42
CA LEU A 50 -19.74 11.16 11.05
C LEU A 50 -19.75 12.61 11.56
N SER A 51 -19.09 12.89 12.69
CA SER A 51 -18.91 14.28 13.15
C SER A 51 -17.85 15.08 12.38
N SER A 52 -16.99 14.41 11.60
CA SER A 52 -15.97 15.07 10.76
C SER A 52 -16.42 15.28 9.30
N SER A 53 -17.63 14.84 8.95
CA SER A 53 -18.17 14.93 7.59
C SER A 53 -19.36 15.89 7.49
N SER A 54 -19.23 17.10 8.03
CA SER A 54 -20.07 18.22 7.60
C SER A 54 -19.30 19.02 6.54
N VAL A 55 -19.65 18.77 5.29
CA VAL A 55 -19.28 19.61 4.15
C VAL A 55 -19.84 21.01 4.39
N THR A 56 -18.96 21.97 4.64
CA THR A 56 -19.20 23.38 4.35
C THR A 56 -17.97 23.92 3.64
N THR A 57 -18.15 24.12 2.33
CA THR A 57 -17.40 25.08 1.52
C THR A 57 -17.04 26.33 2.32
N SER A 58 -15.75 26.51 2.60
CA SER A 58 -15.16 27.82 2.82
C SER A 58 -13.65 27.74 2.62
N ASP A 59 -13.21 28.61 1.72
CA ASP A 59 -11.83 28.95 1.41
C ASP A 59 -11.09 29.37 2.70
N ALA A 60 -10.17 28.55 3.20
CA ALA A 60 -9.22 28.92 4.23
C ALA A 60 -8.06 27.91 4.35
N MET A 61 -6.88 28.37 3.92
CA MET A 61 -5.53 27.91 4.24
C MET A 61 -5.37 27.03 5.49
N GLN A 62 -5.55 25.72 5.35
CA GLN A 62 -4.96 24.73 6.25
C GLN A 62 -3.89 24.01 5.45
N ALA A 63 -2.66 23.99 5.96
CA ALA A 63 -1.60 23.16 5.41
C ALA A 63 -2.09 21.71 5.46
N ASP A 64 -2.58 21.21 4.34
CA ASP A 64 -3.02 19.83 4.20
C ASP A 64 -1.78 18.96 4.43
N ASP A 65 -1.75 18.23 5.55
CA ASP A 65 -0.73 17.24 5.87
C ASP A 65 -0.86 16.09 4.87
N SER A 66 -0.42 16.34 3.65
CA SER A 66 -0.44 15.38 2.56
C SER A 66 0.58 14.28 2.85
N ILE A 67 0.20 13.03 2.60
CA ILE A 67 1.11 11.89 2.76
C ILE A 67 1.52 11.41 1.37
N PHE A 68 2.83 11.34 1.14
CA PHE A 68 3.39 10.60 0.03
C PHE A 68 3.49 9.13 0.41
N THR A 69 2.95 8.25 -0.43
CA THR A 69 2.96 6.81 -0.21
C THR A 69 3.67 6.12 -1.36
N ARG A 70 4.51 5.14 -1.06
CA ARG A 70 5.02 4.14 -2.02
C ARG A 70 4.49 2.77 -1.64
N LEU A 71 3.78 2.15 -2.57
CA LEU A 71 3.26 0.79 -2.43
C LEU A 71 4.08 -0.18 -3.25
N TRP A 72 4.50 -1.24 -2.58
CA TRP A 72 5.18 -2.36 -3.19
C TRP A 72 4.22 -3.56 -3.20
N ILE A 73 3.70 -3.87 -4.38
CA ILE A 73 2.69 -4.90 -4.60
C ILE A 73 3.33 -6.13 -5.24
N TYR A 74 3.12 -7.27 -4.58
CA TYR A 74 3.48 -8.58 -5.10
C TYR A 74 2.26 -9.27 -5.70
N SER A 75 2.45 -9.91 -6.85
CA SER A 75 1.49 -10.83 -7.44
C SER A 75 2.16 -12.15 -7.81
N HIS A 76 1.38 -13.23 -7.86
CA HIS A 76 1.90 -14.52 -8.32
C HIS A 76 2.38 -14.47 -9.79
N HIS A 77 1.69 -13.71 -10.64
CA HIS A 77 2.12 -13.38 -12.01
C HIS A 77 1.25 -12.27 -12.62
N ILE A 78 1.78 -11.58 -13.65
CA ILE A 78 1.06 -10.57 -14.45
C ILE A 78 1.24 -10.85 -15.95
N TYR A 79 0.64 -11.93 -16.45
CA TYR A 79 0.70 -12.30 -17.87
C TYR A 79 -0.43 -11.72 -18.73
N ASN A 80 -1.55 -11.38 -18.09
CA ASN A 80 -2.72 -10.90 -18.81
C ASN A 80 -2.49 -9.47 -19.33
N LYS A 81 -2.53 -9.30 -20.65
CA LYS A 81 -2.33 -8.01 -21.35
C LYS A 81 -3.28 -6.91 -20.87
N GLN A 82 -4.54 -7.25 -20.60
CA GLN A 82 -5.53 -6.30 -20.11
C GLN A 82 -5.18 -5.80 -18.70
N LYS A 83 -4.70 -6.68 -17.81
CA LYS A 83 -4.25 -6.26 -16.48
C LYS A 83 -3.06 -5.33 -16.56
N ARG A 84 -2.09 -5.63 -17.43
CA ARG A 84 -0.92 -4.76 -17.66
C ARG A 84 -1.35 -3.38 -18.14
N LYS A 85 -2.23 -3.34 -19.14
CA LYS A 85 -2.81 -2.09 -19.63
C LYS A 85 -3.54 -1.32 -18.53
N ASN A 86 -4.40 -1.97 -17.75
CA ASN A 86 -5.10 -1.32 -16.64
C ASN A 86 -4.13 -0.74 -15.59
N ILE A 87 -3.03 -1.43 -15.28
CA ILE A 87 -1.99 -0.94 -14.37
C ILE A 87 -1.40 0.38 -14.90
N ILE A 88 -1.03 0.44 -16.18
CA ILE A 88 -0.48 1.65 -16.81
C ILE A 88 -1.52 2.77 -16.87
N ASP A 89 -2.71 2.48 -17.38
CA ASP A 89 -3.76 3.47 -17.61
C ASP A 89 -4.23 4.10 -16.28
N TRP A 90 -4.47 3.30 -15.24
CA TRP A 90 -4.93 3.81 -13.94
C TRP A 90 -3.84 4.57 -13.18
N ALA A 91 -2.57 4.17 -13.30
CA ALA A 91 -1.50 4.95 -12.68
C ALA A 91 -1.37 6.33 -13.35
N LYS A 92 -1.49 6.40 -14.68
CA LYS A 92 -1.50 7.66 -15.42
C LYS A 92 -2.69 8.53 -15.04
N GLU A 93 -3.89 7.96 -14.97
CA GLU A 93 -5.12 8.64 -14.53
C GLU A 93 -4.97 9.26 -13.14
N LEU A 94 -4.36 8.51 -12.21
CA LEU A 94 -4.20 8.92 -10.81
C LEU A 94 -2.91 9.72 -10.56
N SER A 95 -2.18 10.10 -11.61
CA SER A 95 -0.91 10.83 -11.56
C SER A 95 0.16 10.15 -10.69
N LEU A 96 0.18 8.82 -10.68
CA LEU A 96 1.14 7.98 -9.99
C LEU A 96 2.35 7.68 -10.88
N SER A 97 3.52 7.51 -10.27
CA SER A 97 4.73 7.01 -10.92
C SER A 97 5.14 5.66 -10.36
N GLY A 98 6.12 4.99 -10.97
CA GLY A 98 6.63 3.71 -10.51
C GLY A 98 6.97 2.76 -11.65
N PHE A 99 6.79 1.46 -11.42
CA PHE A 99 6.99 0.47 -12.48
C PHE A 99 6.08 -0.75 -12.29
N CYS A 100 5.83 -1.44 -13.40
CA CYS A 100 5.23 -2.76 -13.41
C CYS A 100 6.19 -3.73 -14.07
N MET A 101 6.64 -4.75 -13.34
CA MET A 101 7.39 -5.87 -13.88
C MET A 101 6.44 -7.05 -14.10
N PRO A 102 6.01 -7.32 -15.35
CA PRO A 102 5.25 -8.51 -15.66
C PRO A 102 6.15 -9.75 -15.55
N GLY A 103 5.54 -10.93 -15.47
CA GLY A 103 6.30 -12.18 -15.27
C GLY A 103 5.78 -13.02 -14.12
N LYS A 104 6.61 -13.97 -13.69
CA LYS A 104 6.39 -14.79 -12.49
C LYS A 104 7.67 -14.78 -11.61
N PRO A 105 7.64 -14.13 -10.44
CA PRO A 105 6.51 -13.36 -9.90
C PRO A 105 6.30 -12.04 -10.66
N GLY A 106 5.12 -11.45 -10.51
CA GLY A 106 4.86 -10.10 -11.00
C GLY A 106 4.97 -9.08 -9.88
N VAL A 107 5.67 -7.98 -10.13
CA VAL A 107 5.93 -6.93 -9.14
C VAL A 107 5.40 -5.61 -9.67
N VAL A 108 4.71 -4.85 -8.82
CA VAL A 108 4.26 -3.50 -9.14
C VAL A 108 4.71 -2.58 -8.01
N CYS A 109 5.38 -1.49 -8.38
CA CYS A 109 5.67 -0.38 -7.49
C CYS A 109 4.87 0.83 -7.98
N VAL A 110 4.14 1.47 -7.08
CA VAL A 110 3.50 2.76 -7.36
C VAL A 110 3.83 3.74 -6.25
N GLU A 111 4.04 5.01 -6.61
CA GLU A 111 4.33 6.07 -5.68
C GLU A 111 3.61 7.37 -6.06
N GLY A 112 3.21 8.13 -5.05
CA GLY A 112 2.45 9.38 -5.22
C GLY A 112 1.70 9.77 -3.95
N LEU A 113 0.62 10.54 -4.11
CA LEU A 113 -0.26 10.90 -2.99
C LEU A 113 -0.96 9.65 -2.44
N GLN A 114 -1.08 9.57 -1.11
CA GLN A 114 -1.70 8.44 -0.42
C GLN A 114 -3.09 8.09 -0.98
N ASN A 115 -3.96 9.08 -1.16
CA ASN A 115 -5.31 8.88 -1.68
C ASN A 115 -5.30 8.23 -3.08
N SER A 116 -4.42 8.70 -3.96
CA SER A 116 -4.24 8.12 -5.30
C SER A 116 -3.71 6.69 -5.24
N CYS A 117 -2.74 6.41 -4.36
CA CYS A 117 -2.19 5.07 -4.18
C CYS A 117 -3.22 4.08 -3.63
N GLU A 118 -4.05 4.49 -2.67
CA GLU A 118 -5.12 3.67 -2.11
C GLU A 118 -6.22 3.38 -3.15
N GLU A 119 -6.62 4.39 -3.93
CA GLU A 119 -7.58 4.21 -5.02
C GLU A 119 -7.03 3.25 -6.09
N PHE A 120 -5.77 3.43 -6.48
CA PHE A 120 -5.10 2.50 -7.39
C PHE A 120 -5.11 1.06 -6.85
N TRP A 121 -4.75 0.87 -5.57
CA TRP A 121 -4.76 -0.44 -4.94
C TRP A 121 -6.18 -1.05 -4.86
N SER A 122 -7.20 -0.24 -4.57
CA SER A 122 -8.60 -0.64 -4.55
C SER A 122 -9.03 -1.19 -5.92
N ARG A 123 -8.73 -0.49 -7.01
CA ARG A 123 -9.01 -0.92 -8.39
C ARG A 123 -8.26 -2.19 -8.75
N ILE A 124 -6.95 -2.24 -8.47
CA ILE A 124 -6.09 -3.38 -8.79
C ILE A 124 -6.55 -4.64 -8.08
N ARG A 125 -6.84 -4.58 -6.77
CA ARG A 125 -7.23 -5.76 -5.98
C ARG A 125 -8.56 -6.38 -6.44
N ARG A 126 -9.44 -5.61 -7.10
CA ARG A 126 -10.72 -6.09 -7.66
C ARG A 126 -10.57 -6.91 -8.93
N LEU A 127 -9.42 -6.85 -9.60
CA LEU A 127 -9.14 -7.72 -10.75
C LEU A 127 -8.97 -9.18 -10.30
N THR A 128 -9.04 -10.13 -11.23
CA THR A 128 -9.01 -11.57 -10.94
C THR A 128 -7.59 -12.08 -10.70
N TRP A 129 -7.10 -12.12 -9.47
CA TRP A 129 -5.73 -12.59 -9.15
C TRP A 129 -5.71 -13.98 -8.50
N LYS A 130 -4.70 -14.81 -8.82
CA LYS A 130 -4.42 -16.02 -8.04
C LYS A 130 -3.92 -15.67 -6.64
N ARG A 131 -3.03 -14.67 -6.54
CA ARG A 131 -2.56 -14.06 -5.30
C ARG A 131 -2.03 -12.66 -5.62
N ILE A 132 -2.47 -11.67 -4.86
CA ILE A 132 -1.96 -10.30 -4.88
C ILE A 132 -1.98 -9.72 -3.47
N LEU A 133 -0.94 -9.00 -3.08
CA LEU A 133 -0.82 -8.39 -1.76
C LEU A 133 0.20 -7.25 -1.76
N ILE A 134 0.02 -6.28 -0.87
CA ILE A 134 1.06 -5.29 -0.56
C ILE A 134 2.11 -5.98 0.30
N ARG A 135 3.35 -6.04 -0.19
CA ARG A 135 4.51 -6.56 0.56
C ARG A 135 5.09 -5.51 1.48
N HIS A 136 5.21 -4.29 0.99
CA HIS A 136 5.80 -3.18 1.72
C HIS A 136 5.08 -1.88 1.38
N ARG A 137 5.08 -0.97 2.35
CA ARG A 137 4.46 0.35 2.25
C ARG A 137 5.34 1.36 2.96
N GLU A 138 5.69 2.42 2.26
CA GLU A 138 6.38 3.58 2.80
C GLU A 138 5.38 4.74 2.82
N ASP A 139 5.20 5.40 3.97
CA ASP A 139 4.38 6.59 4.12
C ASP A 139 5.28 7.73 4.65
N ILE A 140 5.31 8.84 3.93
CA ILE A 140 6.14 10.01 4.23
C ILE A 140 5.21 11.22 4.35
N SER A 141 5.17 11.83 5.54
CA SER A 141 4.38 13.04 5.79
C SER A 141 5.05 14.24 5.13
N LEU A 142 4.28 14.97 4.31
CA LEU A 142 4.72 16.18 3.63
C LEU A 142 4.31 17.38 4.49
N LYS A 143 5.29 18.12 5.01
CA LYS A 143 5.05 19.38 5.71
C LYS A 143 5.35 20.55 4.76
N GLY A 144 4.33 21.26 4.29
CA GLY A 144 4.49 22.46 3.45
C GLY A 144 3.98 22.31 2.01
N ARG A 145 4.60 23.03 1.04
CA ARG A 145 4.17 23.01 -0.37
C ARG A 145 4.36 21.60 -0.96
N ALA A 146 3.28 20.83 -0.99
CA ALA A 146 3.26 19.41 -1.36
C ALA A 146 3.89 19.13 -2.73
N CYS A 147 3.74 20.02 -3.72
CA CYS A 147 4.14 19.74 -5.11
C CYS A 147 5.66 19.54 -5.29
N ASP A 148 6.49 20.44 -4.74
CA ASP A 148 7.95 20.40 -4.93
C ASP A 148 8.60 19.25 -4.13
N GLU A 149 8.06 18.97 -2.94
CA GLU A 149 8.55 17.88 -2.08
C GLU A 149 8.18 16.51 -2.66
N ILE A 150 6.98 16.35 -3.23
CA ILE A 150 6.58 15.11 -3.93
C ILE A 150 7.54 14.79 -5.07
N GLN A 151 7.93 15.79 -5.87
CA GLN A 151 8.80 15.55 -7.02
C GLN A 151 10.21 15.12 -6.60
N LYS A 152 10.70 15.55 -5.42
CA LYS A 152 11.98 15.11 -4.85
C LYS A 152 11.92 13.69 -4.27
N LEU A 153 10.77 13.28 -3.74
CA LEU A 153 10.57 11.95 -3.17
C LEU A 153 10.35 10.86 -4.23
N ARG A 154 9.86 11.24 -5.41
CA ARG A 154 9.68 10.34 -6.55
C ARG A 154 11.02 9.78 -7.00
N LYS A 155 11.12 8.45 -6.99
CA LYS A 155 12.23 7.69 -7.56
C LYS A 155 12.00 7.34 -9.03
N PHE A 156 10.75 7.45 -9.47
CA PHE A 156 10.31 7.18 -10.83
C PHE A 156 9.58 8.40 -11.40
N SER A 157 9.85 8.75 -12.66
CA SER A 157 9.23 9.90 -13.34
C SER A 157 7.79 9.60 -13.74
N THR A 158 7.56 8.44 -14.36
CA THR A 158 6.27 7.93 -14.85
C THR A 158 6.11 6.48 -14.45
N LEU A 159 4.91 5.91 -14.61
CA LEU A 159 4.73 4.48 -14.47
C LEU A 159 5.06 3.75 -15.78
N GLU A 160 6.07 2.88 -15.76
CA GLU A 160 6.53 2.14 -16.94
C GLU A 160 6.46 0.62 -16.76
N GLU A 161 6.18 -0.11 -17.84
CA GLU A 161 6.34 -1.56 -17.88
C GLU A 161 7.83 -1.88 -18.08
N LYS A 162 8.44 -2.62 -17.15
CA LYS A 162 9.85 -3.03 -17.20
C LYS A 162 9.94 -4.54 -17.40
N CYS A 163 10.45 -4.95 -18.55
CA CYS A 163 10.70 -6.35 -18.89
C CYS A 163 12.18 -6.66 -18.77
N PHE A 164 12.55 -7.44 -17.75
CA PHE A 164 13.88 -8.02 -17.55
C PHE A 164 13.88 -9.46 -18.07
N ASP A 165 13.98 -9.61 -19.39
CA ASP A 165 13.96 -10.92 -20.04
C ASP A 165 15.25 -11.68 -19.71
N ALA A 166 15.13 -12.86 -19.09
CA ALA A 166 16.24 -13.79 -18.97
C ALA A 166 16.53 -14.39 -20.35
N HIS A 167 17.74 -14.17 -20.88
CA HIS A 167 18.22 -14.87 -22.06
C HIS A 167 18.34 -16.37 -21.77
N GLY A 168 17.26 -17.13 -22.00
CA GLY A 168 17.26 -18.59 -21.79
C GLY A 168 15.95 -19.27 -22.15
N SER A 169 16.04 -20.53 -22.56
CA SER A 169 14.96 -21.39 -23.10
C SER A 169 13.79 -21.71 -22.13
N ARG A 170 13.72 -21.06 -20.96
CA ARG A 170 12.63 -21.14 -20.00
C ARG A 170 11.85 -19.82 -20.00
N GLY A 171 11.11 -19.60 -21.09
CA GLY A 171 10.30 -18.40 -21.28
C GLY A 171 9.37 -18.12 -20.09
N ASN A 172 9.30 -16.84 -19.71
CA ASN A 172 8.47 -16.23 -18.65
C ASN A 172 9.06 -16.15 -17.24
N HIS A 173 10.34 -16.47 -17.04
CA HIS A 173 11.04 -16.09 -15.80
C HIS A 173 11.81 -14.78 -16.01
N MET A 174 11.68 -13.86 -15.06
CA MET A 174 12.37 -12.58 -15.10
C MET A 174 13.76 -12.74 -14.50
N ASP A 175 14.74 -12.06 -15.07
CA ASP A 175 16.08 -11.99 -14.50
C ASP A 175 16.06 -11.15 -13.22
N LEU A 176 16.13 -11.82 -12.07
CA LEU A 176 16.12 -11.17 -10.77
C LEU A 176 17.39 -10.32 -10.53
N GLY A 177 18.50 -10.64 -11.19
CA GLY A 177 19.72 -9.83 -11.13
C GLY A 177 19.55 -8.49 -11.84
N GLN A 178 18.94 -8.49 -13.02
CA GLN A 178 18.60 -7.25 -13.71
C GLN A 178 17.58 -6.41 -12.92
N LEU A 179 16.61 -7.04 -12.26
CA LEU A 179 15.70 -6.34 -11.33
C LEU A 179 16.47 -5.73 -10.16
N TYR A 180 17.44 -6.45 -9.58
CA TYR A 180 18.25 -5.94 -8.47
C TYR A 180 19.04 -4.70 -8.90
N HIS A 181 19.76 -4.75 -10.02
CA HIS A 181 20.50 -3.59 -10.55
C HIS A 181 19.59 -2.41 -10.85
N PHE A 182 18.40 -2.66 -11.39
CA PHE A 182 17.41 -1.60 -11.60
C PHE A 182 16.95 -0.97 -10.28
N LEU A 183 16.73 -1.76 -9.23
CA LEU A 183 16.38 -1.25 -7.91
C LEU A 183 17.54 -0.49 -7.26
N GLU A 184 18.77 -0.96 -7.43
CA GLU A 184 20.00 -0.32 -6.95
C GLU A 184 20.20 1.07 -7.59
N GLU A 185 20.04 1.18 -8.92
CA GLU A 185 20.12 2.45 -9.64
C GLU A 185 19.09 3.48 -9.13
N LYS A 186 17.93 3.00 -8.66
CA LYS A 186 16.88 3.84 -8.08
C LYS A 186 17.00 4.01 -6.56
N GLY A 187 18.02 3.45 -5.93
CA GLY A 187 18.22 3.51 -4.47
C GLY A 187 17.13 2.79 -3.66
N CYS A 188 16.63 1.66 -4.18
CA CYS A 188 15.58 0.80 -3.60
C CYS A 188 16.03 -0.65 -3.40
N ALA A 189 17.34 -0.93 -3.36
CA ALA A 189 17.89 -2.29 -3.29
C ALA A 189 17.34 -3.10 -2.09
N ASP A 190 17.14 -2.45 -0.94
CA ASP A 190 16.61 -3.08 0.29
C ASP A 190 15.28 -3.82 0.08
N ILE A 191 14.47 -3.34 -0.86
CA ILE A 191 13.18 -3.93 -1.17
C ILE A 191 13.35 -5.32 -1.79
N PHE A 192 14.43 -5.57 -2.51
CA PHE A 192 14.71 -6.87 -3.10
C PHE A 192 14.80 -7.96 -2.02
N GLN A 193 15.53 -7.68 -0.94
CA GLN A 193 15.64 -8.58 0.21
C GLN A 193 14.27 -8.81 0.87
N MET A 194 13.44 -7.76 1.01
CA MET A 194 12.08 -7.89 1.55
C MET A 194 11.14 -8.73 0.68
N TYR A 195 11.34 -8.75 -0.65
CA TYR A 195 10.49 -9.50 -1.57
C TYR A 195 10.86 -10.98 -1.68
N PHE A 196 12.16 -11.27 -1.70
CA PHE A 196 12.68 -12.59 -2.06
C PHE A 196 13.34 -13.31 -0.89
N GLY A 197 13.66 -12.61 0.21
CA GLY A 197 14.32 -13.19 1.38
C GLY A 197 15.74 -13.66 1.10
N VAL A 198 16.35 -13.17 0.01
CA VAL A 198 17.72 -13.49 -0.41
C VAL A 198 18.50 -12.18 -0.44
N GLU A 199 19.70 -12.17 0.13
CA GLU A 199 20.66 -11.08 -0.09
C GLU A 199 21.04 -11.08 -1.57
N GLY A 200 20.98 -9.91 -2.21
CA GLY A 200 21.40 -9.75 -3.60
C GLY A 200 22.92 -9.85 -3.66
N HIS A 201 23.42 -11.04 -4.01
CA HIS A 201 24.84 -11.34 -4.23
C HIS A 201 25.09 -11.61 -5.71
#